data_AF-A0A2X0LBB3-F1
#
_entry.id   AF-A0A2X0LBB3-F1
#
_cell.length_a   1.000
_cell.length_b   1.000
_cell.length_c   1.000
_cell.angle_alpha   90.00
_cell.angle_beta   90.00
_cell.angle_gamma   90.00
#
_symmetry.space_group_name_H-M   'P 1'
#
loop_
_entity.id
_entity.type
_entity.pdbx_description
1 polymer ?
#
loop_
_entity_poly.entity_id
_entity_poly.type
_entity_poly.pdbx_seq_one_letter_code
_entity_poly.pdbx_strand_id
1 'polypeptide(L)'
;MAPLRQLYTATARSARPLSSSSTLASTSSLLRAFSTSSTAFTSEESAPPKVPIALISEIRSLRPGTPLSLARSALTASALDVPKALEWIVEQTNLKGGAKVEKLSSRSTPQGLVGIVEYHTGLEKSLGKTGGVRVGMVEINCETDFVARTDEFKELVRRVVESMGFFAEAAERGGKVGFREWSWEEVKEVPLIPEFEAQTASTSSAGETISSLITSSVSRLGENITLSRCATLVIDPTGTSSGCCSATTPSTSSASKSPSVYFTSSYLHGSNDATPTFGSAPTLFKSGTLASLLLHRFEPSTTPTVTVTVTNQDLLKLARQLARQVVAMPTSSAQPTAASAAHTLAEGEPSQVLYEQPSLTIVPNAQEGLNFVPGEAKVGEVLELWKGGKGVGFEVVDLLRWTVGEKST
;
A
#
# COMPACT_ATOMS: atom_id res chain seq x y z
N MET A 1 -7.26 -28.72 51.25
CA MET A 1 -6.15 -29.68 51.46
C MET A 1 -5.08 -29.40 50.41
N ALA A 2 -3.96 -28.83 50.82
CA ALA A 2 -2.73 -28.69 50.04
C ALA A 2 -1.78 -29.88 50.38
N PRO A 3 -0.50 -29.92 49.96
CA PRO A 3 0.02 -30.78 48.88
C PRO A 3 1.18 -31.71 49.32
N LEU A 4 1.69 -32.59 48.44
CA LEU A 4 2.94 -33.33 48.64
C LEU A 4 3.71 -33.33 47.30
N ARG A 5 4.80 -32.56 47.13
CA ARG A 5 6.20 -32.66 47.61
C ARG A 5 7.12 -33.60 46.78
N GLN A 6 8.19 -32.96 46.33
CA GLN A 6 9.43 -33.41 45.67
C GLN A 6 10.18 -34.55 46.38
N LEU A 7 10.93 -35.34 45.60
CA LEU A 7 12.32 -35.80 45.87
C LEU A 7 13.01 -36.01 44.49
N TYR A 8 14.05 -35.27 44.08
CA TYR A 8 15.48 -35.37 44.41
C TYR A 8 16.13 -36.75 44.16
N THR A 9 16.95 -36.85 43.11
CA THR A 9 18.20 -37.63 43.12
C THR A 9 19.26 -36.93 42.27
N ALA A 10 20.34 -36.54 42.94
CA ALA A 10 21.59 -36.08 42.36
C ALA A 10 22.58 -37.25 42.21
N THR A 11 23.67 -37.02 41.45
CA THR A 11 24.99 -37.70 41.32
C THR A 11 25.28 -37.98 39.83
N ALA A 12 26.48 -37.77 39.26
CA ALA A 12 27.80 -37.54 39.82
C ALA A 12 28.67 -36.67 38.87
N ARG A 13 29.61 -35.96 39.49
CA ARG A 13 30.84 -35.36 38.93
C ARG A 13 31.78 -36.44 38.40
N SER A 14 32.64 -36.08 37.42
CA SER A 14 34.09 -36.37 37.31
C SER A 14 34.51 -36.18 35.83
N ALA A 15 35.63 -35.64 35.39
CA ALA A 15 36.75 -34.88 35.94
C ALA A 15 37.51 -34.28 34.74
N ARG A 16 38.17 -33.12 34.94
CA ARG A 16 39.26 -32.63 34.10
C ARG A 16 40.51 -33.52 34.27
N PRO A 17 41.41 -33.55 33.29
CA PRO A 17 42.83 -33.64 33.57
C PRO A 17 43.57 -32.35 33.20
N LEU A 18 44.51 -31.98 34.06
CA LEU A 18 45.56 -30.99 33.85
C LEU A 18 46.85 -31.70 33.43
N SER A 19 47.68 -30.92 32.74
CA SER A 19 49.15 -30.98 32.62
C SER A 19 49.82 -32.13 31.87
N SER A 20 50.59 -31.75 30.85
CA SER A 20 52.01 -32.13 30.76
C SER A 20 52.76 -31.18 29.84
N SER A 21 53.77 -30.51 30.41
CA SER A 21 54.81 -29.76 29.73
C SER A 21 55.73 -30.71 28.95
N SER A 22 56.19 -30.31 27.76
CA SER A 22 57.44 -30.84 27.20
C SER A 22 58.12 -29.78 26.33
N THR A 23 59.18 -29.24 26.90
CA THR A 23 60.27 -28.50 26.27
C THR A 23 61.06 -29.40 25.32
N LEU A 24 61.33 -28.96 24.09
CA LEU A 24 62.51 -29.39 23.34
C LEU A 24 63.05 -28.20 22.55
N ALA A 25 64.23 -27.78 22.95
CA ALA A 25 65.09 -26.84 22.26
C ALA A 25 65.67 -27.52 21.01
N SER A 26 65.78 -26.77 19.91
CA SER A 26 66.72 -27.09 18.84
C SER A 26 67.40 -25.81 18.40
N THR A 27 68.63 -25.65 18.86
CA THR A 27 69.60 -24.66 18.45
C THR A 27 70.27 -25.10 17.14
N SER A 28 70.25 -24.24 16.13
CA SER A 28 71.25 -24.26 15.05
C SER A 28 71.40 -22.86 14.49
N SER A 29 72.40 -22.17 15.02
CA SER A 29 73.02 -20.96 14.48
C SER A 29 73.96 -21.30 13.32
N LEU A 30 74.39 -20.27 12.58
CA LEU A 30 75.40 -20.19 11.49
C LEU A 30 74.74 -20.23 10.10
N LEU A 31 74.85 -19.25 9.18
CA LEU A 31 75.78 -18.13 9.01
C LEU A 31 75.11 -16.99 8.23
N ARG A 32 75.62 -15.78 8.48
CA ARG A 32 75.30 -14.50 7.83
C ARG A 32 75.94 -14.47 6.44
N ALA A 33 75.14 -14.31 5.38
CA ALA A 33 75.63 -13.92 4.07
C ALA A 33 74.93 -12.64 3.63
N PHE A 34 75.69 -11.56 3.54
CA PHE A 34 75.26 -10.32 2.90
C PHE A 34 75.22 -10.55 1.40
N SER A 35 74.06 -10.36 0.77
CA SER A 35 73.96 -10.10 -0.65
C SER A 35 72.97 -8.97 -0.89
N THR A 36 73.53 -7.80 -1.19
CA THR A 36 72.83 -6.65 -1.72
C THR A 36 72.54 -6.92 -3.19
N SER A 37 71.28 -7.11 -3.55
CA SER A 37 70.80 -6.78 -4.90
C SER A 37 69.33 -6.39 -4.84
N SER A 38 69.16 -5.11 -5.15
CA SER A 38 67.93 -4.35 -5.23
C SER A 38 67.16 -4.73 -6.49
N THR A 39 65.97 -5.29 -6.31
CA THR A 39 64.83 -5.03 -7.20
C THR A 39 63.60 -4.94 -6.33
N ALA A 40 63.35 -3.72 -5.82
CA ALA A 40 62.07 -3.37 -5.23
C ALA A 40 61.01 -3.50 -6.32
N PHE A 41 60.23 -4.58 -6.30
CA PHE A 41 58.90 -4.56 -6.89
C PHE A 41 58.06 -3.74 -5.94
N THR A 42 58.02 -2.43 -6.18
CA THR A 42 57.02 -1.55 -5.57
C THR A 42 55.67 -2.02 -6.11
N SER A 43 55.01 -2.90 -5.36
CA SER A 43 53.55 -2.86 -5.35
C SER A 43 53.21 -1.46 -4.86
N GLU A 44 52.87 -0.56 -5.79
CA GLU A 44 52.11 0.63 -5.44
C GLU A 44 50.86 0.13 -4.73
N GLU A 45 50.90 0.10 -3.40
CA GLU A 45 49.70 0.15 -2.61
C GLU A 45 49.14 1.55 -2.80
N SER A 46 48.46 1.69 -3.93
CA SER A 46 47.68 2.86 -4.33
C SER A 46 46.83 3.25 -3.13
N ALA A 47 47.15 4.38 -2.50
CA ALA A 47 46.25 5.04 -1.56
C ALA A 47 44.83 5.03 -2.16
N PRO A 48 43.78 4.77 -1.35
CA PRO A 48 42.43 4.66 -1.89
C PRO A 48 42.14 5.91 -2.72
N PRO A 49 41.63 5.76 -3.96
CA PRO A 49 41.44 6.88 -4.87
C PRO A 49 40.63 7.96 -4.15
N LYS A 50 41.21 9.16 -4.05
CA LYS A 50 40.61 10.26 -3.30
C LYS A 50 39.40 10.76 -4.08
N VAL A 51 38.23 10.20 -3.79
CA VAL A 51 36.99 10.55 -4.46
C VAL A 51 36.63 12.02 -4.17
N PRO A 52 36.50 12.88 -5.20
CA PRO A 52 36.12 14.28 -5.01
C PRO A 52 34.74 14.44 -4.37
N ILE A 53 34.62 15.33 -3.39
CA ILE A 53 33.35 15.61 -2.68
C ILE A 53 32.28 16.15 -3.64
N ALA A 54 32.68 16.93 -4.65
CA ALA A 54 31.78 17.47 -5.66
C ALA A 54 31.04 16.36 -6.43
N LEU A 55 31.75 15.31 -6.86
CA LEU A 55 31.15 14.18 -7.58
C LEU A 55 30.23 13.35 -6.68
N ILE A 56 30.57 13.21 -5.40
CA ILE A 56 29.68 12.55 -4.42
C ILE A 56 28.39 13.36 -4.24
N SER A 57 28.51 14.70 -4.18
CA SER A 57 27.36 15.60 -4.10
C SER A 57 26.50 15.50 -5.36
N GLU A 58 27.11 15.51 -6.54
CA GLU A 58 26.43 15.38 -7.83
C GLU A 58 25.63 14.07 -7.92
N ILE A 59 26.23 12.93 -7.58
CA ILE A 59 25.51 11.65 -7.51
C ILE A 59 24.31 11.72 -6.57
N ARG A 60 24.45 12.36 -5.40
CA ARG A 60 23.37 12.46 -4.42
C ARG A 60 22.29 13.47 -4.84
N SER A 61 22.63 14.45 -5.67
CA SER A 61 21.66 15.34 -6.30
C SER A 61 20.88 14.63 -7.40
N LEU A 62 21.56 13.83 -8.24
CA LEU A 62 20.94 13.07 -9.32
C LEU A 62 20.15 11.85 -8.81
N ARG A 63 20.59 11.25 -7.71
CA ARG A 63 19.92 10.15 -7.01
C ARG A 63 19.85 10.44 -5.51
N PRO A 64 18.85 11.22 -5.07
CA PRO A 64 18.59 11.49 -3.66
C PRO A 64 18.49 10.20 -2.83
N GLY A 65 18.92 10.28 -1.57
CA GLY A 65 18.93 9.14 -0.64
C GLY A 65 20.09 8.14 -0.81
N THR A 66 20.97 8.30 -1.80
CA THR A 66 22.15 7.41 -1.96
C THR A 66 23.12 7.53 -0.76
N PRO A 67 23.44 6.45 -0.03
CA PRO A 67 24.39 6.49 1.09
C PRO A 67 25.78 6.99 0.67
N LEU A 68 26.45 7.78 1.52
CA LEU A 68 27.77 8.36 1.22
C LEU A 68 28.83 7.29 0.89
N SER A 69 28.79 6.16 1.57
CA SER A 69 29.69 5.03 1.30
C SER A 69 29.43 4.41 -0.06
N LEU A 70 28.15 4.23 -0.44
CA LEU A 70 27.76 3.67 -1.73
C LEU A 70 28.18 4.59 -2.88
N ALA A 71 27.95 5.91 -2.75
CA ALA A 71 28.39 6.89 -3.74
C ALA A 71 29.92 6.90 -3.92
N ARG A 72 30.69 6.78 -2.83
CA ARG A 72 32.16 6.65 -2.90
C ARG A 72 32.60 5.36 -3.59
N SER A 73 31.98 4.23 -3.24
CA SER A 73 32.28 2.94 -3.88
C SER A 73 31.93 2.95 -5.36
N ALA A 74 30.82 3.57 -5.75
CA ALA A 74 30.40 3.71 -7.13
C ALA A 74 31.40 4.55 -7.94
N LEU A 75 31.79 5.71 -7.42
CA LEU A 75 32.81 6.55 -8.08
C LEU A 75 34.17 5.86 -8.17
N THR A 76 34.52 5.04 -7.17
CA THR A 76 35.74 4.23 -7.19
C THR A 76 35.68 3.14 -8.26
N ALA A 77 34.56 2.42 -8.35
CA ALA A 77 34.35 1.33 -9.30
C ALA A 77 34.20 1.82 -10.75
N SER A 78 33.69 3.04 -10.93
CA SER A 78 33.42 3.64 -12.24
C SER A 78 34.49 4.64 -12.68
N ALA A 79 35.67 4.65 -12.05
CA ALA A 79 36.78 5.56 -12.38
C ALA A 79 36.36 7.04 -12.44
N LEU A 80 35.54 7.47 -11.48
CA LEU A 80 34.98 8.82 -11.34
C LEU A 80 34.02 9.26 -12.45
N ASP A 81 33.55 8.34 -13.29
CA ASP A 81 32.52 8.56 -14.31
C ASP A 81 31.12 8.55 -13.66
N VAL A 82 30.45 9.71 -13.62
CA VAL A 82 29.16 9.89 -12.94
C VAL A 82 28.04 9.05 -13.58
N PRO A 83 27.80 9.08 -14.91
CA PRO A 83 26.83 8.19 -15.55
C PRO A 83 27.04 6.71 -15.20
N LYS A 84 28.27 6.20 -15.33
CA LYS A 84 28.57 4.80 -14.99
C LYS A 84 28.44 4.52 -13.51
N ALA A 85 28.74 5.49 -12.64
CA ALA A 85 28.55 5.32 -11.20
C ALA A 85 27.06 5.20 -10.86
N LEU A 86 26.17 5.92 -11.54
CA LEU A 86 24.72 5.80 -11.36
C LEU A 86 24.20 4.42 -11.81
N GLU A 87 24.64 3.94 -12.97
CA GLU A 87 24.33 2.58 -13.44
C GLU A 87 24.84 1.52 -12.45
N TRP A 88 26.08 1.68 -11.97
CA TRP A 88 26.65 0.78 -10.96
C TRP A 88 25.85 0.79 -9.65
N ILE A 89 25.35 1.96 -9.21
CA ILE A 89 24.50 2.04 -8.02
C ILE A 89 23.19 1.26 -8.23
N VAL A 90 22.56 1.36 -9.40
CA VAL A 90 21.36 0.58 -9.74
C VAL A 90 21.66 -0.91 -9.66
N GLU A 91 22.70 -1.35 -10.35
CA GLU A 91 23.08 -2.76 -10.41
C GLU A 91 23.40 -3.31 -9.02
N GLN A 92 24.20 -2.59 -8.22
CA GLN A 92 24.53 -3.02 -6.86
C GLN A 92 23.31 -3.02 -5.94
N THR A 93 22.38 -2.08 -6.11
CA THR A 93 21.13 -2.06 -5.35
C THR A 93 20.28 -3.28 -5.68
N ASN A 94 20.23 -3.69 -6.95
CA ASN A 94 19.50 -4.88 -7.37
C ASN A 94 20.17 -6.17 -6.85
N LEU A 95 21.51 -6.24 -6.94
CA LEU A 95 22.28 -7.43 -6.51
C LEU A 95 22.28 -7.61 -4.98
N LYS A 96 22.50 -6.53 -4.22
CA LYS A 96 22.64 -6.58 -2.75
C LYS A 96 21.34 -6.25 -2.01
N GLY A 97 20.35 -5.68 -2.70
CA GLY A 97 19.09 -5.29 -2.12
C GLY A 97 18.34 -6.48 -1.54
N GLY A 98 18.30 -7.61 -2.24
CA GLY A 98 17.67 -8.84 -1.74
C GLY A 98 18.23 -9.30 -0.40
N ALA A 99 19.56 -9.35 -0.25
CA ALA A 99 20.20 -9.73 1.01
C ALA A 99 19.92 -8.72 2.14
N LYS A 100 19.80 -7.43 1.82
CA LYS A 100 19.44 -6.41 2.81
C LYS A 100 17.98 -6.51 3.23
N VAL A 101 17.07 -6.73 2.28
CA VAL A 101 15.64 -7.00 2.55
C VAL A 101 15.51 -8.23 3.44
N GLU A 102 16.17 -9.33 3.09
CA GLU A 102 16.14 -10.56 3.90
C GLU A 102 16.64 -10.32 5.32
N LYS A 103 17.75 -9.60 5.48
CA LYS A 103 18.31 -9.24 6.79
C LYS A 103 17.35 -8.38 7.64
N LEU A 104 16.60 -7.48 7.02
CA LEU A 104 15.70 -6.56 7.70
C LEU A 104 14.27 -7.12 7.87
N SER A 105 13.90 -8.15 7.10
CA SER A 105 12.54 -8.70 7.01
C SER A 105 11.92 -9.13 8.35
N SER A 106 12.75 -9.54 9.32
CA SER A 106 12.30 -9.96 10.66
C SER A 106 11.92 -8.81 11.59
N ARG A 107 12.21 -7.56 11.21
CA ARG A 107 11.93 -6.39 12.02
C ARG A 107 10.47 -5.97 11.89
N SER A 108 9.87 -5.56 13.01
CA SER A 108 8.48 -5.10 13.04
C SER A 108 8.32 -3.78 12.26
N THR A 109 7.27 -3.69 11.45
CA THR A 109 6.90 -2.49 10.68
C THR A 109 5.52 -1.97 11.13
N PRO A 110 5.39 -1.34 12.31
CA PRO A 110 4.10 -0.88 12.82
C PRO A 110 3.68 0.51 12.30
N GLN A 111 4.60 1.25 11.67
CA GLN A 111 4.36 2.57 11.09
C GLN A 111 4.15 2.47 9.59
N GLY A 112 3.76 3.55 8.92
CA GLY A 112 3.51 3.54 7.48
C GLY A 112 2.42 4.50 7.04
N LEU A 113 1.88 4.23 5.85
CA LEU A 113 0.79 4.99 5.25
C LEU A 113 -0.18 4.05 4.52
N VAL A 114 -1.45 4.43 4.57
CA VAL A 114 -2.48 3.93 3.65
C VAL A 114 -2.60 4.92 2.50
N GLY A 115 -2.39 4.43 1.27
CA GLY A 115 -2.55 5.19 0.03
C GLY A 115 -3.81 4.77 -0.72
N ILE A 116 -4.52 5.73 -1.31
CA ILE A 116 -5.65 5.50 -2.20
C ILE A 116 -5.39 6.21 -3.53
N VAL A 117 -5.66 5.53 -4.64
CA VAL A 117 -5.77 6.14 -5.97
C VAL A 117 -7.18 5.97 -6.52
N GLU A 118 -7.74 7.04 -7.08
CA GLU A 118 -9.06 7.04 -7.72
C GLU A 118 -8.94 7.49 -9.18
N TYR A 119 -8.65 6.57 -10.11
CA TYR A 119 -8.57 6.89 -11.55
C TYR A 119 -9.95 7.20 -12.13
N HIS A 120 -10.94 6.37 -11.79
CA HIS A 120 -12.32 6.59 -12.15
C HIS A 120 -13.24 6.23 -10.99
N THR A 121 -14.17 7.12 -10.67
CA THR A 121 -15.05 6.97 -9.51
C THR A 121 -16.46 6.48 -9.86
N GLY A 122 -16.80 6.30 -11.14
CA GLY A 122 -18.11 5.82 -11.61
C GLY A 122 -19.16 6.90 -11.91
N LEU A 123 -19.06 8.09 -11.30
CA LEU A 123 -20.01 9.20 -11.55
C LEU A 123 -19.59 10.15 -12.69
N GLU A 124 -18.47 9.85 -13.34
CA GLU A 124 -17.93 10.67 -14.42
C GLU A 124 -18.75 10.49 -15.70
N LYS A 125 -19.13 11.60 -16.34
CA LYS A 125 -19.86 11.56 -17.62
C LYS A 125 -18.85 11.46 -18.75
N SER A 126 -18.60 10.26 -19.26
CA SER A 126 -17.96 10.09 -20.56
C SER A 126 -19.05 9.97 -21.63
N LEU A 127 -19.22 11.01 -22.45
CA LEU A 127 -20.08 10.99 -23.65
C LEU A 127 -21.47 10.33 -23.45
N GLY A 128 -22.19 10.72 -22.38
CA GLY A 128 -23.54 10.22 -22.11
C GLY A 128 -23.63 8.79 -21.55
N LYS A 129 -22.51 8.18 -21.17
CA LYS A 129 -22.46 6.88 -20.47
C LYS A 129 -22.02 7.05 -19.02
N THR A 130 -22.51 6.17 -18.15
CA THR A 130 -21.99 6.01 -16.77
C THR A 130 -20.52 5.59 -16.84
N GLY A 131 -19.66 6.27 -16.10
CA GLY A 131 -18.24 5.96 -16.03
C GLY A 131 -17.99 4.58 -15.40
N GLY A 132 -16.88 3.95 -15.76
CA GLY A 132 -16.38 2.79 -15.02
C GLY A 132 -15.85 3.21 -13.64
N VAL A 133 -15.58 2.24 -12.80
CA VAL A 133 -14.85 2.44 -11.54
C VAL A 133 -13.47 1.82 -11.69
N ARG A 134 -12.43 2.54 -11.29
CA ARG A 134 -11.06 2.04 -11.21
C ARG A 134 -10.35 2.73 -10.06
N VAL A 135 -10.19 2.00 -8.96
CA VAL A 135 -9.58 2.50 -7.72
C VAL A 135 -8.62 1.47 -7.14
N GLY A 136 -7.60 1.94 -6.45
CA GLY A 136 -6.62 1.12 -5.74
C GLY A 136 -6.40 1.65 -4.33
N MET A 137 -6.13 0.75 -3.39
CA MET A 137 -5.82 1.05 -1.99
C MET A 137 -4.68 0.13 -1.53
N VAL A 138 -3.66 0.71 -0.90
CA VAL A 138 -2.51 -0.04 -0.37
C VAL A 138 -2.18 0.42 1.03
N GLU A 139 -1.68 -0.48 1.86
CA GLU A 139 -0.97 -0.13 3.08
C GLU A 139 0.49 -0.56 2.92
N ILE A 140 1.39 0.42 3.00
CA ILE A 140 2.82 0.16 3.05
C ILE A 140 3.31 0.57 4.43
N ASN A 141 4.04 -0.34 5.07
CA ASN A 141 4.56 -0.15 6.40
C ASN A 141 6.08 0.00 6.42
N CYS A 142 6.58 0.66 7.46
CA CYS A 142 7.99 0.84 7.79
C CYS A 142 8.21 0.72 9.30
N GLU A 143 9.48 0.76 9.74
CA GLU A 143 9.83 0.62 11.16
C GLU A 143 9.45 1.89 11.95
N THR A 144 9.75 3.07 11.40
CA THR A 144 9.60 4.35 12.12
C THR A 144 8.67 5.34 11.42
N ASP A 145 8.07 6.25 12.20
CA ASP A 145 7.22 7.32 11.68
C ASP A 145 8.04 8.42 10.98
N PHE A 146 9.34 8.51 11.28
CA PHE A 146 10.27 9.39 10.57
C PHE A 146 10.36 9.02 9.09
N VAL A 147 10.51 7.72 8.78
CA VAL A 147 10.52 7.25 7.39
C VAL A 147 9.14 7.43 6.74
N ALA A 148 8.05 7.13 7.45
CA ALA A 148 6.69 7.28 6.91
C ALA A 148 6.36 8.71 6.43
N ARG A 149 7.04 9.73 6.97
CA ARG A 149 6.81 11.14 6.65
C ARG A 149 7.70 11.69 5.54
N THR A 150 8.71 10.94 5.07
CA THR A 150 9.60 11.44 4.00
C THR A 150 8.92 11.38 2.64
N ASP A 151 9.35 12.25 1.74
CA ASP A 151 8.80 12.29 0.38
C ASP A 151 9.15 11.01 -0.40
N GLU A 152 10.31 10.40 -0.13
CA GLU A 152 10.68 9.11 -0.74
C GLU A 152 9.73 7.98 -0.37
N PHE A 153 9.23 7.96 0.88
CA PHE A 153 8.27 6.95 1.32
C PHE A 153 6.87 7.21 0.76
N LYS A 154 6.42 8.48 0.76
CA LYS A 154 5.15 8.86 0.13
C LYS A 154 5.14 8.53 -1.36
N GLU A 155 6.25 8.77 -2.04
CA GLU A 155 6.45 8.45 -3.44
C GLU A 155 6.41 6.94 -3.70
N LEU A 156 7.01 6.13 -2.83
CA LEU A 156 6.86 4.67 -2.87
C LEU A 156 5.39 4.26 -2.79
N VAL A 157 4.64 4.79 -1.80
CA VAL A 157 3.21 4.49 -1.62
C VAL A 157 2.41 4.87 -2.86
N ARG A 158 2.66 6.07 -3.40
CA ARG A 158 2.01 6.58 -4.61
C ARG A 158 2.24 5.66 -5.82
N ARG A 159 3.50 5.36 -6.15
CA ARG A 159 3.84 4.52 -7.31
C ARG A 159 3.23 3.13 -7.23
N VAL A 160 3.24 2.53 -6.04
CA VAL A 160 2.66 1.20 -5.82
C VAL A 160 1.15 1.23 -6.01
N VAL A 161 0.44 2.18 -5.37
CA VAL A 161 -1.03 2.24 -5.48
C VAL A 161 -1.51 2.62 -6.88
N GLU A 162 -0.82 3.53 -7.56
CA GLU A 162 -1.09 3.89 -8.95
C GLU A 162 -0.97 2.65 -9.84
N SER A 163 0.15 1.94 -9.75
CA SER A 163 0.38 0.73 -10.55
C SER A 163 -0.65 -0.35 -10.27
N MET A 164 -1.02 -0.57 -9.01
CA MET A 164 -2.08 -1.50 -8.65
C MET A 164 -3.44 -1.07 -9.21
N GLY A 165 -3.82 0.20 -9.08
CA GLY A 165 -5.08 0.71 -9.62
C GLY A 165 -5.16 0.63 -11.16
N PHE A 166 -4.02 0.77 -11.84
CA PHE A 166 -3.96 0.74 -13.31
C PHE A 166 -3.93 -0.67 -13.88
N PHE A 167 -3.08 -1.56 -13.37
CA PHE A 167 -2.95 -2.93 -13.87
C PHE A 167 -4.00 -3.90 -13.33
N ALA A 168 -4.78 -3.49 -12.32
CA ALA A 168 -5.89 -4.31 -11.85
C ALA A 168 -6.88 -4.63 -12.96
N GLU A 169 -7.29 -5.89 -13.00
CA GLU A 169 -8.39 -6.37 -13.84
C GLU A 169 -9.67 -6.49 -13.01
N ALA A 170 -10.82 -6.45 -13.69
CA ALA A 170 -12.11 -6.71 -13.05
C ALA A 170 -12.10 -8.14 -12.49
N ALA A 171 -12.35 -8.26 -11.19
CA ALA A 171 -12.42 -9.56 -10.53
C ALA A 171 -13.78 -10.21 -10.85
N GLU A 172 -13.79 -11.29 -11.63
CA GLU A 172 -14.99 -12.11 -11.83
C GLU A 172 -15.29 -12.95 -10.55
N ARG A 173 -15.78 -12.31 -9.49
CA ARG A 173 -16.21 -13.00 -8.26
C ARG A 173 -17.66 -13.47 -8.37
N GLY A 174 -17.93 -14.48 -9.21
CA GLY A 174 -19.21 -15.22 -9.18
C GLY A 174 -20.47 -14.34 -9.21
N GLY A 175 -20.42 -13.20 -9.91
CA GLY A 175 -21.53 -12.23 -10.01
C GLY A 175 -21.64 -11.19 -8.89
N LYS A 176 -20.74 -11.17 -7.89
CA LYS A 176 -20.68 -10.14 -6.85
C LYS A 176 -19.66 -9.05 -7.21
N VAL A 177 -20.11 -7.81 -7.21
CA VAL A 177 -19.27 -6.61 -7.41
C VAL A 177 -18.74 -6.17 -6.04
N GLY A 178 -17.42 -6.01 -5.90
CA GLY A 178 -16.78 -5.63 -4.64
C GLY A 178 -15.26 -5.54 -4.75
N PHE A 179 -14.61 -5.12 -3.66
CA PHE A 179 -13.15 -4.97 -3.60
C PHE A 179 -12.46 -6.33 -3.69
N ARG A 180 -11.40 -6.42 -4.50
CA ARG A 180 -10.49 -7.56 -4.54
C ARG A 180 -9.24 -7.23 -3.75
N GLU A 181 -8.97 -8.01 -2.72
CA GLU A 181 -7.68 -8.00 -2.03
C GLU A 181 -6.68 -8.90 -2.76
N TRP A 182 -5.40 -8.54 -2.67
CA TRP A 182 -4.30 -9.21 -3.33
C TRP A 182 -3.24 -9.65 -2.33
N SER A 183 -2.70 -10.85 -2.53
CA SER A 183 -1.53 -11.35 -1.79
C SER A 183 -0.23 -10.74 -2.32
N TRP A 184 0.82 -10.76 -1.50
CA TRP A 184 2.17 -10.34 -1.92
C TRP A 184 2.64 -11.10 -3.17
N GLU A 185 2.37 -12.40 -3.22
CA GLU A 185 2.76 -13.29 -4.31
C GLU A 185 2.15 -12.89 -5.65
N GLU A 186 0.90 -12.38 -5.64
CA GLU A 186 0.20 -11.91 -6.85
C GLU A 186 0.71 -10.55 -7.32
N VAL A 187 1.16 -9.68 -6.41
CA VAL A 187 1.47 -8.27 -6.74
C VAL A 187 2.94 -7.98 -6.94
N LYS A 188 3.85 -8.80 -6.42
CA LYS A 188 5.30 -8.52 -6.42
C LYS A 188 5.89 -8.28 -7.83
N GLU A 189 5.34 -8.95 -8.85
CA GLU A 189 5.79 -8.83 -10.25
C GLU A 189 4.96 -7.83 -11.08
N VAL A 190 3.99 -7.14 -10.47
CA VAL A 190 3.21 -6.11 -11.18
C VAL A 190 4.17 -5.02 -11.65
N PRO A 191 4.17 -4.67 -12.95
CA PRO A 191 5.02 -3.62 -13.47
C PRO A 191 4.58 -2.27 -12.93
N LEU A 192 5.53 -1.35 -12.79
CA LEU A 192 5.23 0.03 -12.42
C LEU A 192 4.80 0.83 -13.65
N ILE A 193 3.87 1.76 -13.44
CA ILE A 193 3.54 2.76 -14.45
C ILE A 193 4.76 3.68 -14.60
N PRO A 194 5.24 3.92 -15.83
CA PRO A 194 6.25 4.94 -16.06
C PRO A 194 5.75 6.30 -15.58
N GLU A 195 6.58 6.98 -14.80
CA GLU A 195 6.31 8.35 -14.41
C GLU A 195 6.15 9.19 -15.68
N PHE A 196 5.00 9.83 -15.86
CA PHE A 196 4.63 10.52 -17.11
C PHE A 196 5.66 11.60 -17.52
N GLU A 197 6.45 12.10 -16.57
CA GLU A 197 7.53 13.08 -16.79
C GLU A 197 8.84 12.49 -17.36
N ALA A 198 9.03 11.17 -17.32
CA ALA A 198 10.30 10.52 -17.68
C ALA A 198 10.47 10.18 -19.18
N GLN A 199 9.58 10.67 -20.06
CA GLN A 199 9.62 10.36 -21.51
C GLN A 199 10.84 10.96 -22.25
N THR A 200 11.72 11.72 -21.59
CA THR A 200 12.93 12.27 -22.21
C THR A 200 14.19 11.42 -22.02
N ALA A 201 14.17 10.35 -21.21
CA ALA A 201 15.33 9.49 -21.01
C ALA A 201 15.13 8.12 -21.69
N SER A 202 15.68 8.00 -22.90
CA SER A 202 15.77 6.75 -23.65
C SER A 202 16.84 5.85 -23.05
N THR A 203 16.45 4.89 -22.23
CA THR A 203 17.17 3.61 -22.10
C THR A 203 16.22 2.54 -21.57
N SER A 204 15.96 1.55 -22.41
CA SER A 204 15.21 0.34 -22.11
C SER A 204 15.83 -0.42 -20.95
N SER A 205 15.30 -0.20 -19.74
CA SER A 205 15.50 -1.09 -18.61
C SER A 205 14.30 -2.04 -18.52
N ALA A 206 14.55 -3.30 -18.17
CA ALA A 206 13.52 -4.25 -17.83
C ALA A 206 12.52 -3.59 -16.86
N GLY A 207 11.21 -3.75 -17.12
CA GLY A 207 10.17 -3.03 -16.38
C GLY A 207 10.36 -3.17 -14.88
N GLU A 208 10.53 -2.04 -14.19
CA GLU A 208 10.60 -2.00 -12.73
C GLU A 208 9.28 -2.57 -12.18
N THR A 209 9.37 -3.51 -11.24
CA THR A 209 8.22 -4.11 -10.57
C THR A 209 8.02 -3.51 -9.17
N ILE A 210 6.87 -3.77 -8.56
CA ILE A 210 6.62 -3.43 -7.16
C ILE A 210 7.72 -3.99 -6.24
N SER A 211 8.14 -5.24 -6.48
CA SER A 211 9.21 -5.88 -5.70
C SER A 211 10.56 -5.16 -5.82
N SER A 212 10.96 -4.78 -7.04
CA SER A 212 12.21 -4.05 -7.24
C SER A 212 12.17 -2.65 -6.60
N LEU A 213 11.02 -1.98 -6.64
CA LEU A 213 10.86 -0.65 -6.04
C LEU A 213 10.90 -0.71 -4.51
N ILE A 214 10.21 -1.67 -3.88
CA ILE A 214 10.30 -1.89 -2.43
C ILE A 214 11.73 -2.23 -2.03
N THR A 215 12.40 -3.13 -2.76
CA THR A 215 13.79 -3.52 -2.50
C THR A 215 14.75 -2.33 -2.62
N SER A 216 14.56 -1.48 -3.62
CA SER A 216 15.31 -0.25 -3.81
C SER A 216 15.09 0.74 -2.66
N SER A 217 13.84 0.90 -2.20
CA SER A 217 13.50 1.75 -1.06
C SER A 217 14.07 1.24 0.27
N VAL A 218 14.00 -0.05 0.56
CA VAL A 218 14.68 -0.67 1.73
C VAL A 218 16.19 -0.43 1.67
N SER A 219 16.77 -0.52 0.46
CA SER A 219 18.21 -0.31 0.27
C SER A 219 18.63 1.13 0.54
N ARG A 220 17.83 2.11 0.11
CA ARG A 220 18.07 3.54 0.32
C ARG A 220 17.81 3.97 1.77
N LEU A 221 16.64 3.62 2.30
CA LEU A 221 16.15 4.09 3.61
C LEU A 221 16.75 3.29 4.77
N GLY A 222 17.10 2.02 4.55
CA GLY A 222 17.74 1.19 5.57
C GLY A 222 16.80 0.65 6.66
N GLU A 223 15.49 0.80 6.46
CA GLU A 223 14.45 0.16 7.27
C GLU A 223 13.80 -1.00 6.53
N ASN A 224 13.22 -1.92 7.29
CA ASN A 224 12.26 -2.87 6.75
C ASN A 224 11.05 -2.12 6.21
N ILE A 225 10.65 -2.43 4.98
CA ILE A 225 9.48 -1.85 4.32
C ILE A 225 8.68 -2.98 3.68
N THR A 226 7.38 -3.01 3.96
CA THR A 226 6.50 -4.10 3.58
C THR A 226 5.23 -3.56 2.94
N LEU A 227 4.74 -4.23 1.90
CA LEU A 227 3.38 -4.04 1.41
C LEU A 227 2.48 -4.98 2.21
N SER A 228 1.79 -4.45 3.22
CA SER A 228 1.02 -5.29 4.16
C SER A 228 -0.30 -5.75 3.61
N ARG A 229 -0.97 -4.91 2.81
CA ARG A 229 -2.21 -5.25 2.13
C ARG A 229 -2.42 -4.36 0.92
N CYS A 230 -3.11 -4.91 -0.07
CA CYS A 230 -3.48 -4.22 -1.30
C CYS A 230 -4.87 -4.66 -1.73
N ALA A 231 -5.69 -3.70 -2.13
CA ALA A 231 -7.02 -3.95 -2.66
C ALA A 231 -7.30 -3.04 -3.86
N THR A 232 -8.07 -3.56 -4.81
CA THR A 232 -8.47 -2.80 -6.00
C THR A 232 -9.93 -3.06 -6.31
N LEU A 233 -10.56 -2.12 -6.99
CA LEU A 233 -11.90 -2.30 -7.55
C LEU A 233 -11.91 -1.77 -8.97
N VAL A 234 -12.34 -2.63 -9.89
CA VAL A 234 -12.53 -2.33 -11.29
C VAL A 234 -13.94 -2.75 -11.68
N ILE A 235 -14.71 -1.79 -12.20
CA ILE A 235 -16.05 -2.00 -12.75
C ILE A 235 -16.05 -1.37 -14.12
N ASP A 236 -16.29 -2.18 -15.15
CA ASP A 236 -16.37 -1.66 -16.50
C ASP A 236 -17.60 -0.75 -16.67
N PRO A 237 -17.50 0.31 -17.49
CA PRO A 237 -18.63 1.18 -17.76
C PRO A 237 -19.78 0.37 -18.36
N THR A 238 -20.99 0.56 -17.82
CA THR A 238 -22.20 -0.09 -18.35
C THR A 238 -22.40 0.34 -19.80
N GLY A 239 -22.23 -0.61 -20.75
CA GLY A 239 -22.30 -0.36 -22.19
C GLY A 239 -21.17 -0.96 -23.03
N THR A 240 -20.15 -1.56 -22.41
CA THR A 240 -19.17 -2.42 -23.09
C THR A 240 -19.45 -3.87 -22.76
N SER A 241 -20.35 -4.52 -23.51
CA SER A 241 -20.26 -5.97 -23.68
C SER A 241 -18.95 -6.26 -24.42
N SER A 242 -17.87 -6.44 -23.66
CA SER A 242 -16.65 -7.11 -24.12
C SER A 242 -16.96 -8.60 -24.33
N GLY A 243 -17.82 -8.88 -25.30
CA GLY A 243 -18.07 -10.19 -25.87
C GLY A 243 -17.49 -10.21 -27.27
N CYS A 244 -16.17 -10.04 -27.41
CA CYS A 244 -15.50 -10.52 -28.61
C CYS A 244 -15.18 -12.00 -28.34
N CYS A 245 -15.70 -12.89 -29.19
CA CYS A 245 -15.53 -14.35 -29.18
C CYS A 245 -16.53 -15.19 -28.34
N SER A 246 -17.84 -15.04 -28.58
CA SER A 246 -18.76 -16.19 -28.50
C SER A 246 -20.05 -15.83 -29.23
N ALA A 247 -20.12 -16.21 -30.51
CA ALA A 247 -21.37 -16.22 -31.24
C ALA A 247 -22.28 -17.31 -30.65
N THR A 248 -23.21 -16.94 -29.78
CA THR A 248 -24.42 -17.73 -29.54
C THR A 248 -25.57 -16.78 -29.23
N THR A 249 -26.61 -16.92 -30.03
CA THR A 249 -27.93 -16.24 -30.04
C THR A 249 -28.42 -15.69 -28.68
N PRO A 250 -28.93 -14.45 -28.60
CA PRO A 250 -29.63 -13.99 -27.41
C PRO A 250 -31.03 -14.61 -27.35
N SER A 251 -31.25 -15.44 -26.34
CA SER A 251 -32.57 -15.86 -25.87
C SER A 251 -33.36 -14.66 -25.36
N THR A 252 -34.58 -14.51 -25.88
CA THR A 252 -35.62 -13.60 -25.40
C THR A 252 -36.10 -14.03 -24.01
N SER A 253 -35.72 -13.29 -22.96
CA SER A 253 -36.53 -12.97 -21.77
C SER A 253 -35.66 -12.65 -20.55
N SER A 254 -35.40 -11.36 -20.30
CA SER A 254 -35.20 -10.88 -18.93
C SER A 254 -35.73 -9.46 -18.83
N ALA A 255 -36.67 -9.24 -17.92
CA ALA A 255 -37.27 -7.94 -17.64
C ALA A 255 -36.17 -6.86 -17.49
N SER A 256 -36.32 -5.77 -18.24
CA SER A 256 -35.43 -4.61 -18.26
C SER A 256 -35.43 -3.91 -16.89
N LYS A 257 -34.62 -4.38 -15.94
CA LYS A 257 -34.23 -3.59 -14.76
C LYS A 257 -33.40 -2.40 -15.22
N SER A 258 -33.60 -1.22 -14.63
CA SER A 258 -32.70 -0.08 -14.85
C SER A 258 -31.26 -0.50 -14.53
N PRO A 259 -30.27 0.00 -15.30
CA PRO A 259 -28.88 -0.28 -14.99
C PRO A 259 -28.53 0.33 -13.64
N SER A 260 -28.06 -0.49 -12.70
CA SER A 260 -27.49 -0.01 -11.45
C SER A 260 -26.21 0.78 -11.75
N VAL A 261 -26.09 1.97 -11.16
CA VAL A 261 -24.90 2.81 -11.23
C VAL A 261 -24.02 2.50 -10.02
N TYR A 262 -22.77 2.11 -10.27
CA TYR A 262 -21.79 1.92 -9.22
C TYR A 262 -20.83 3.10 -9.17
N PHE A 263 -20.47 3.52 -7.97
CA PHE A 263 -19.49 4.56 -7.77
C PHE A 263 -18.79 4.44 -6.42
N THR A 264 -17.66 5.10 -6.26
CA THR A 264 -16.86 5.02 -5.02
C THR A 264 -16.82 6.34 -4.26
N SER A 265 -16.59 6.24 -2.95
CA SER A 265 -16.15 7.38 -2.15
C SER A 265 -15.03 6.96 -1.20
N SER A 266 -14.14 7.90 -0.91
CA SER A 266 -13.04 7.71 0.01
C SER A 266 -12.96 8.84 1.05
N TYR A 267 -12.38 8.52 2.21
CA TYR A 267 -12.00 9.49 3.22
C TYR A 267 -10.70 9.02 3.88
N LEU A 268 -9.76 9.95 4.08
CA LEU A 268 -8.51 9.70 4.78
C LEU A 268 -8.39 10.65 5.97
N HIS A 269 -7.86 10.13 7.06
CA HIS A 269 -7.51 10.85 8.27
C HIS A 269 -5.99 10.72 8.52
N GLY A 270 -5.42 11.73 9.18
CA GLY A 270 -3.97 11.78 9.42
C GLY A 270 -3.13 12.03 8.17
N SER A 271 -3.71 12.63 7.12
CA SER A 271 -2.96 13.08 5.95
C SER A 271 -2.16 14.35 6.29
N ASN A 272 -0.89 14.38 5.90
CA ASN A 272 -0.05 15.59 5.94
C ASN A 272 0.13 16.21 4.55
N ASP A 273 -0.59 15.73 3.55
CA ASP A 273 -0.54 16.31 2.21
C ASP A 273 -1.18 17.70 2.26
N ALA A 274 -0.50 18.70 1.70
CA ALA A 274 -1.04 20.06 1.65
C ALA A 274 -2.40 20.03 0.94
N THR A 275 -3.41 20.65 1.55
CA THR A 275 -4.73 20.78 0.94
C THR A 275 -4.57 21.34 -0.47
N PRO A 276 -5.11 20.70 -1.53
CA PRO A 276 -4.97 21.20 -2.89
C PRO A 276 -5.46 22.65 -2.95
N THR A 277 -4.59 23.56 -3.38
CA THR A 277 -4.95 24.96 -3.60
C THR A 277 -6.00 25.05 -4.70
N PHE A 278 -6.94 25.98 -4.54
CA PHE A 278 -8.04 26.20 -5.46
C PHE A 278 -7.50 26.41 -6.88
N GLY A 279 -7.81 25.51 -7.82
CA GLY A 279 -7.34 25.55 -9.21
C GLY A 279 -6.27 24.52 -9.59
N SER A 280 -5.74 23.73 -8.65
CA SER A 280 -4.96 22.53 -8.98
C SER A 280 -5.86 21.41 -9.50
N ALA A 281 -5.39 20.66 -10.51
CA ALA A 281 -6.10 19.46 -10.96
C ALA A 281 -6.27 18.50 -9.76
N PRO A 282 -7.44 17.84 -9.61
CA PRO A 282 -7.66 16.93 -8.49
C PRO A 282 -6.56 15.86 -8.49
N THR A 283 -5.84 15.72 -7.38
CA THR A 283 -4.86 14.65 -7.22
C THR A 283 -5.61 13.33 -7.15
N LEU A 284 -5.30 12.40 -8.06
CA LEU A 284 -5.88 11.06 -8.08
C LEU A 284 -5.44 10.25 -6.85
N PHE A 285 -4.27 10.59 -6.30
CA PHE A 285 -3.66 9.97 -5.12
C PHE A 285 -3.91 10.77 -3.84
N LYS A 286 -4.12 10.05 -2.73
CA LYS A 286 -4.21 10.56 -1.36
C LYS A 286 -3.56 9.57 -0.39
N SER A 287 -2.94 10.06 0.68
CA SER A 287 -2.36 9.19 1.74
C SER A 287 -2.70 9.66 3.16
N GLY A 288 -2.69 8.73 4.12
CA GLY A 288 -2.97 9.00 5.53
C GLY A 288 -2.71 7.78 6.43
N THR A 289 -3.03 7.88 7.71
CA THR A 289 -2.83 6.78 8.68
C THR A 289 -4.09 5.96 8.95
N LEU A 290 -5.26 6.49 8.59
CA LEU A 290 -6.55 5.82 8.69
C LEU A 290 -7.38 6.21 7.47
N ALA A 291 -7.95 5.23 6.77
CA ALA A 291 -8.69 5.48 5.55
C ALA A 291 -9.91 4.57 5.42
N SER A 292 -10.91 5.07 4.70
CA SER A 292 -12.05 4.29 4.23
C SER A 292 -12.21 4.43 2.73
N LEU A 293 -12.59 3.34 2.06
CA LEU A 293 -12.98 3.31 0.66
C LEU A 293 -14.28 2.51 0.53
N LEU A 294 -15.33 3.12 -0.01
CA LEU A 294 -16.68 2.55 -0.07
C LEU A 294 -17.09 2.39 -1.53
N LEU A 295 -17.77 1.29 -1.83
CA LEU A 295 -18.49 1.06 -3.07
C LEU A 295 -19.99 1.27 -2.83
N HIS A 296 -20.57 2.17 -3.61
CA HIS A 296 -21.99 2.50 -3.58
C HIS A 296 -22.70 1.96 -4.80
N ARG A 297 -23.97 1.62 -4.63
CA ARG A 297 -24.91 1.32 -5.70
C ARG A 297 -26.07 2.30 -5.65
N PHE A 298 -26.34 2.89 -6.80
CA PHE A 298 -27.45 3.79 -7.04
C PHE A 298 -28.37 3.19 -8.10
N GLU A 299 -29.67 3.16 -7.83
CA GLU A 299 -30.67 2.71 -8.80
C GLU A 299 -31.50 3.92 -9.28
N PRO A 300 -31.23 4.43 -10.49
CA PRO A 300 -32.01 5.54 -11.04
C PRO A 300 -33.48 5.14 -11.18
N SER A 301 -34.39 6.03 -10.75
CA SER A 301 -35.82 5.82 -10.95
C SER A 301 -36.14 5.78 -12.45
N THR A 302 -36.81 4.73 -12.89
CA THR A 302 -37.34 4.59 -14.25
C THR A 302 -38.72 5.20 -14.41
N THR A 303 -39.36 5.61 -13.30
CA THR A 303 -40.74 6.06 -13.30
C THR A 303 -40.77 7.59 -13.41
N PRO A 304 -41.41 8.16 -14.45
CA PRO A 304 -41.45 9.61 -14.68
C PRO A 304 -42.23 10.40 -13.62
N THR A 305 -42.74 9.75 -12.58
CA THR A 305 -43.55 10.34 -11.50
C THR A 305 -42.71 10.96 -10.37
N VAL A 306 -41.39 10.72 -10.34
CA VAL A 306 -40.52 11.31 -9.30
C VAL A 306 -40.21 12.77 -9.64
N THR A 307 -40.73 13.69 -8.84
CA THR A 307 -40.55 15.15 -8.97
C THR A 307 -39.17 15.66 -8.57
N VAL A 308 -38.35 14.83 -7.91
CA VAL A 308 -37.03 15.20 -7.38
C VAL A 308 -35.92 14.63 -8.26
N THR A 309 -35.21 15.50 -8.98
CA THR A 309 -34.02 15.13 -9.74
C THR A 309 -32.83 14.94 -8.80
N VAL A 310 -32.26 13.73 -8.74
CA VAL A 310 -31.02 13.48 -7.99
C VAL A 310 -29.80 13.79 -8.84
N THR A 311 -28.90 14.62 -8.31
CA THR A 311 -27.66 15.01 -8.99
C THR A 311 -26.47 14.18 -8.49
N ASN A 312 -25.39 14.10 -9.28
CA ASN A 312 -24.14 13.48 -8.83
C ASN A 312 -23.58 14.16 -7.57
N GLN A 313 -23.83 15.46 -7.38
CA GLN A 313 -23.41 16.18 -6.18
C GLN A 313 -24.14 15.71 -4.93
N ASP A 314 -25.43 15.38 -5.04
CA ASP A 314 -26.20 14.85 -3.92
C ASP A 314 -25.67 13.47 -3.49
N LEU A 315 -25.37 12.61 -4.46
CA LEU A 315 -24.75 11.30 -4.22
C LEU A 315 -23.40 11.45 -3.53
N LEU A 316 -22.52 12.33 -4.03
CA LEU A 316 -21.19 12.56 -3.49
C LEU A 316 -21.21 13.15 -2.08
N LYS A 317 -22.17 14.03 -1.76
CA LYS A 317 -22.34 14.57 -0.40
C LYS A 317 -22.62 13.46 0.60
N LEU A 318 -23.63 12.63 0.34
CA LEU A 318 -23.98 11.52 1.22
C LEU A 318 -22.84 10.49 1.31
N ALA A 319 -22.27 10.10 0.17
CA ALA A 319 -21.18 9.13 0.10
C ALA A 319 -19.93 9.57 0.88
N ARG A 320 -19.62 10.89 0.91
CA ARG A 320 -18.52 11.43 1.71
C ARG A 320 -18.84 11.41 3.21
N GLN A 321 -20.09 11.65 3.61
CA GLN A 321 -20.50 11.54 5.00
C GLN A 321 -20.43 10.09 5.50
N LEU A 322 -20.80 9.11 4.65
CA LEU A 322 -20.66 7.69 4.94
C LEU A 322 -19.19 7.27 5.05
N ALA A 323 -18.31 7.75 4.18
CA ALA A 323 -16.87 7.49 4.30
C ALA A 323 -16.30 8.02 5.64
N ARG A 324 -16.70 9.22 6.06
CA ARG A 324 -16.33 9.75 7.40
C ARG A 324 -16.87 8.90 8.54
N GLN A 325 -18.10 8.39 8.42
CA GLN A 325 -18.72 7.51 9.42
C GLN A 325 -17.91 6.22 9.58
N VAL A 326 -17.52 5.60 8.46
CA VAL A 326 -16.70 4.38 8.44
C VAL A 326 -15.33 4.61 9.11
N VAL A 327 -14.71 5.77 8.90
CA VAL A 327 -13.46 6.11 9.60
C VAL A 327 -13.67 6.34 11.09
N ALA A 328 -14.75 7.02 11.47
CA ALA A 328 -15.03 7.41 12.85
C ALA A 328 -15.44 6.25 13.77
N MET A 329 -15.91 5.14 13.20
CA MET A 329 -16.39 3.96 13.92
C MET A 329 -15.58 2.71 13.57
N PRO A 330 -15.57 1.66 14.41
CA PRO A 330 -14.89 0.40 14.10
C PRO A 330 -15.72 -0.43 13.11
N THR A 331 -15.84 0.03 11.86
CA THR A 331 -16.66 -0.59 10.82
C THR A 331 -15.87 -1.63 10.02
N SER A 332 -16.34 -2.87 10.01
CA SER A 332 -15.71 -3.98 9.26
C SER A 332 -16.55 -4.47 8.07
N SER A 333 -17.86 -4.23 8.06
CA SER A 333 -18.73 -4.57 6.93
C SER A 333 -19.83 -3.55 6.70
N ALA A 334 -20.33 -3.45 5.47
CA ALA A 334 -21.47 -2.61 5.14
C ALA A 334 -22.76 -3.19 5.76
N GLN A 335 -23.07 -4.44 5.41
CA GLN A 335 -24.25 -5.17 5.85
C GLN A 335 -23.89 -6.35 6.77
N PRO A 336 -24.86 -6.93 7.50
CA PRO A 336 -24.62 -8.10 8.33
C PRO A 336 -24.07 -9.27 7.52
N THR A 337 -23.02 -9.90 8.02
CA THR A 337 -22.42 -11.12 7.48
C THR A 337 -22.66 -12.28 8.43
N ALA A 338 -22.43 -13.52 7.98
CA ALA A 338 -22.48 -14.68 8.86
C ALA A 338 -21.52 -14.55 10.06
N ALA A 339 -20.36 -13.91 9.85
CA ALA A 339 -19.37 -13.65 10.90
C ALA A 339 -19.87 -12.60 11.91
N SER A 340 -20.45 -11.49 11.43
CA SER A 340 -20.98 -10.46 12.33
C SER A 340 -22.18 -10.97 13.14
N ALA A 341 -23.01 -11.84 12.56
CA ALA A 341 -24.13 -12.45 13.27
C ALA A 341 -23.70 -13.45 14.36
N ALA A 342 -22.52 -14.05 14.21
CA ALA A 342 -21.95 -14.98 15.20
C ALA A 342 -21.21 -14.25 16.34
N HIS A 343 -20.80 -12.99 16.14
CA HIS A 343 -20.09 -12.19 17.14
C HIS A 343 -21.07 -11.60 18.15
N THR A 344 -21.01 -12.05 19.40
CA THR A 344 -21.79 -11.44 20.49
C THR A 344 -21.04 -10.21 20.99
N LEU A 345 -21.63 -9.02 20.79
CA LEU A 345 -21.06 -7.76 21.28
C LEU A 345 -21.06 -7.76 22.82
N ALA A 346 -19.96 -7.31 23.42
CA ALA A 346 -19.94 -7.04 24.85
C ALA A 346 -20.80 -5.81 25.17
N GLU A 347 -21.25 -5.70 26.42
CA GLU A 347 -22.07 -4.57 26.86
C GLU A 347 -21.34 -3.23 26.62
N GLY A 348 -21.93 -2.37 25.80
CA GLY A 348 -21.36 -1.07 25.44
C GLY A 348 -20.46 -1.04 24.20
N GLU A 349 -20.15 -2.18 23.56
CA GLU A 349 -19.41 -2.17 22.30
C GLU A 349 -20.30 -1.75 21.11
N PRO A 350 -19.85 -0.83 20.25
CA PRO A 350 -20.60 -0.47 19.05
C PRO A 350 -20.61 -1.60 18.03
N SER A 351 -21.71 -1.73 17.27
CA SER A 351 -21.74 -2.67 16.13
C SER A 351 -20.64 -2.33 15.12
N GLN A 352 -20.04 -3.36 14.52
CA GLN A 352 -19.06 -3.19 13.43
C GLN A 352 -19.71 -3.18 12.04
N VAL A 353 -21.03 -3.40 11.97
CA VAL A 353 -21.81 -3.37 10.74
C VAL A 353 -22.32 -1.95 10.51
N LEU A 354 -21.93 -1.32 9.39
CA LEU A 354 -22.23 0.08 9.09
C LEU A 354 -23.72 0.40 9.27
N TYR A 355 -24.60 -0.43 8.72
CA TYR A 355 -26.04 -0.17 8.72
C TYR A 355 -26.67 -0.21 10.11
N GLU A 356 -26.04 -0.89 11.06
CA GLU A 356 -26.50 -1.02 12.44
C GLU A 356 -25.92 0.06 13.37
N GLN A 357 -24.90 0.79 12.90
CA GLN A 357 -24.23 1.81 13.69
C GLN A 357 -25.08 3.07 13.83
N PRO A 358 -24.95 3.79 14.96
CA PRO A 358 -25.53 5.12 15.13
C PRO A 358 -24.90 6.11 14.14
N SER A 359 -25.73 6.97 13.54
CA SER A 359 -25.34 7.98 12.55
C SER A 359 -24.66 9.21 13.18
N LEU A 360 -23.40 9.08 13.56
CA LEU A 360 -22.66 10.13 14.29
C LEU A 360 -22.15 11.24 13.39
N THR A 361 -21.66 10.91 12.19
CA THR A 361 -21.01 11.90 11.30
C THR A 361 -21.89 12.36 10.15
N ILE A 362 -23.06 11.75 9.97
CA ILE A 362 -24.02 12.09 8.92
C ILE A 362 -24.84 13.29 9.40
N VAL A 363 -24.95 14.30 8.54
CA VAL A 363 -25.61 15.57 8.89
C VAL A 363 -27.07 15.52 8.46
N PRO A 364 -28.04 15.70 9.37
CA PRO A 364 -29.44 15.82 9.01
C PRO A 364 -29.67 16.99 8.07
N ASN A 365 -30.54 16.79 7.09
CA ASN A 365 -30.89 17.81 6.11
C ASN A 365 -32.35 17.61 5.66
N ALA A 366 -33.26 18.34 6.30
CA ALA A 366 -34.69 18.26 6.01
C ALA A 366 -35.03 18.49 4.53
N GLN A 367 -34.29 19.35 3.84
CA GLN A 367 -34.50 19.65 2.41
C GLN A 367 -34.12 18.48 1.50
N GLU A 368 -33.26 17.58 1.98
CA GLU A 368 -32.87 16.36 1.26
C GLU A 368 -33.62 15.12 1.75
N GLY A 369 -34.64 15.28 2.61
CA GLY A 369 -35.43 14.19 3.19
C GLY A 369 -34.78 13.51 4.38
N LEU A 370 -33.67 14.05 4.88
CA LEU A 370 -32.89 13.51 5.99
C LEU A 370 -33.32 14.15 7.32
N ASN A 371 -34.49 13.76 7.81
CA ASN A 371 -35.02 14.20 9.10
C ASN A 371 -34.76 13.15 10.19
N PHE A 372 -33.66 13.31 10.94
CA PHE A 372 -33.28 12.43 12.03
C PHE A 372 -32.44 13.16 13.09
N VAL A 373 -32.28 12.53 14.26
CA VAL A 373 -31.38 13.01 15.32
C VAL A 373 -30.04 12.27 15.21
N PRO A 374 -28.91 12.96 15.05
CA PRO A 374 -27.60 12.33 14.96
C PRO A 374 -27.30 11.46 16.19
N GLY A 375 -26.78 10.26 15.95
CA GLY A 375 -26.46 9.30 17.01
C GLY A 375 -27.64 8.48 17.55
N GLU A 376 -28.89 8.90 17.32
CA GLU A 376 -30.07 8.11 17.68
C GLU A 376 -30.50 7.19 16.53
N ALA A 377 -30.54 7.72 15.30
CA ALA A 377 -30.89 6.94 14.13
C ALA A 377 -29.71 6.08 13.65
N LYS A 378 -30.01 4.85 13.21
CA LYS A 378 -29.00 3.98 12.58
C LYS A 378 -28.71 4.42 11.16
N VAL A 379 -27.51 4.13 10.66
CA VAL A 379 -27.14 4.46 9.27
C VAL A 379 -28.11 3.83 8.25
N GLY A 380 -28.57 2.59 8.48
CA GLY A 380 -29.56 1.96 7.62
C GLY A 380 -30.89 2.71 7.57
N GLU A 381 -31.35 3.24 8.70
CA GLU A 381 -32.58 4.06 8.78
C GLU A 381 -32.39 5.39 8.05
N VAL A 382 -31.22 6.01 8.18
CA VAL A 382 -30.86 7.24 7.46
C VAL A 382 -30.88 7.01 5.94
N LEU A 383 -30.41 5.86 5.45
CA LEU A 383 -30.46 5.51 4.04
C LEU A 383 -31.89 5.27 3.53
N GLU A 384 -32.75 4.64 4.35
CA GLU A 384 -34.17 4.50 4.01
C GLU A 384 -34.91 5.86 4.02
N LEU A 385 -34.58 6.77 4.93
CA LEU A 385 -35.09 8.15 4.92
C LEU A 385 -34.66 8.89 3.65
N TRP A 386 -33.38 8.79 3.26
CA TRP A 386 -32.87 9.39 2.03
C TRP A 386 -33.59 8.85 0.79
N LYS A 387 -33.78 7.53 0.73
CA LYS A 387 -34.53 6.84 -0.33
C LYS A 387 -35.99 7.29 -0.38
N GLY A 388 -36.65 7.45 0.78
CA GLY A 388 -38.00 7.99 0.86
C GLY A 388 -38.10 9.45 0.38
N GLY A 389 -37.12 10.29 0.75
CA GLY A 389 -37.09 11.70 0.37
C GLY A 389 -36.72 11.98 -1.08
N LYS A 390 -35.85 11.15 -1.67
CA LYS A 390 -35.38 11.29 -3.05
C LYS A 390 -36.10 10.38 -4.05
N GLY A 391 -36.81 9.35 -3.57
CA GLY A 391 -37.54 8.39 -4.40
C GLY A 391 -36.64 7.43 -5.18
N VAL A 392 -35.37 7.28 -4.79
CA VAL A 392 -34.35 6.46 -5.48
C VAL A 392 -33.50 5.70 -4.49
N GLY A 393 -33.07 4.49 -4.87
CA GLY A 393 -32.26 3.62 -4.01
C GLY A 393 -30.80 4.07 -3.95
N PHE A 394 -30.25 4.11 -2.73
CA PHE A 394 -28.84 4.34 -2.45
C PHE A 394 -28.37 3.29 -1.43
N GLU A 395 -27.30 2.58 -1.76
CA GLU A 395 -26.77 1.49 -0.93
C GLU A 395 -25.25 1.53 -0.87
N VAL A 396 -24.68 1.19 0.29
CA VAL A 396 -23.26 0.82 0.40
C VAL A 396 -23.15 -0.69 0.22
N VAL A 397 -22.54 -1.11 -0.88
CA VAL A 397 -22.42 -2.52 -1.28
C VAL A 397 -21.24 -3.19 -0.58
N ASP A 398 -20.11 -2.49 -0.55
CA ASP A 398 -18.86 -3.00 -0.03
C ASP A 398 -18.03 -1.85 0.55
N LEU A 399 -17.12 -2.15 1.47
CA LEU A 399 -16.24 -1.15 2.09
C LEU A 399 -14.92 -1.73 2.54
N LEU A 400 -13.91 -0.88 2.56
CA LEU A 400 -12.62 -1.10 3.21
C LEU A 400 -12.41 0.01 4.24
N ARG A 401 -11.88 -0.37 5.41
CA ARG A 401 -11.46 0.55 6.48
C ARG A 401 -10.13 0.09 7.02
N TRP A 402 -9.06 0.84 6.76
CA TRP A 402 -7.70 0.43 7.13
C TRP A 402 -7.04 1.47 8.03
N THR A 403 -6.56 1.01 9.18
CA THR A 403 -5.64 1.76 10.05
C THR A 403 -4.22 1.23 9.85
N VAL A 404 -3.24 2.11 9.73
CA VAL A 404 -1.82 1.72 9.66
C VAL A 404 -1.43 0.86 10.86
N GLY A 405 -0.80 -0.28 10.59
CA GLY A 405 -0.29 -1.21 11.60
C GLY A 405 -1.37 -2.12 12.21
N GLU A 406 -2.63 -1.96 11.81
CA GLU A 406 -3.71 -2.87 12.18
C GLU A 406 -3.58 -4.18 11.39
N LYS A 407 -3.52 -5.31 12.10
CA LYS A 407 -3.44 -6.62 11.46
C LYS A 407 -4.72 -6.90 10.68
N SER A 408 -4.59 -7.38 9.45
CA SER A 408 -5.72 -7.92 8.70
C SER A 408 -6.34 -9.07 9.50
N THR A 409 -7.62 -8.96 9.84
CA THR A 409 -8.40 -9.95 10.61
C THR A 409 -8.79 -11.15 9.76
#